data_AF-A0A511D831-F1
#
_entry.id   AF-A0A511D831-F1
#
_cell.length_a   1.000
_cell.length_b   1.000
_cell.length_c   1.000
_cell.angle_alpha   90.00
_cell.angle_beta   90.00
_cell.angle_gamma   90.00
#
_symmetry.space_group_name_H-M   'P 1'
#
loop_
_entity.id
_entity.type
_entity.pdbx_description
1 polymer ?
#
loop_
_entity_poly.entity_id
_entity_poly.type
_entity_poly.pdbx_seq_one_letter_code
_entity_poly.pdbx_strand_id
1 'polypeptide(L)' 'MGWAYLSPPALLEPGEHTGRYRLGSDELLVDAEGNSMISMEDLAVALLDEAEQPEHQRTRFTVAY' A
#
# COMPACT_ATOMS: atom_id res chain seq x y z
N MET A 1 13.63 -18.15 -0.09
CA MET A 1 13.41 -16.83 -0.68
C MET A 1 11.95 -16.45 -0.50
N GLY A 2 11.67 -15.51 0.42
CA GLY A 2 10.38 -14.84 0.53
C GLY A 2 10.49 -13.48 -0.16
N TRP A 3 9.55 -13.18 -1.04
CA TRP A 3 9.46 -11.89 -1.72
C TRP A 3 8.01 -11.43 -1.66
N ALA A 4 7.82 -10.13 -1.52
CA ALA A 4 6.54 -9.46 -1.65
C ALA A 4 6.72 -8.33 -2.66
N TYR A 5 5.67 -8.01 -3.41
CA TYR A 5 5.70 -6.89 -4.37
C TYR A 5 4.61 -5.90 -4.02
N LEU A 6 4.99 -4.75 -3.49
CA LEU A 6 4.04 -3.66 -3.21
C LEU A 6 3.91 -2.76 -4.44
N SER A 7 2.76 -2.83 -5.09
CA SER A 7 2.39 -1.91 -6.17
C SER A 7 1.80 -0.63 -5.58
N PRO A 8 2.37 0.55 -5.85
CA PRO A 8 1.72 1.79 -5.46
C PRO A 8 0.39 1.97 -6.22
N PRO A 9 -0.57 2.68 -5.61
CA PRO A 9 -1.83 3.05 -6.27
C PRO A 9 -1.59 4.07 -7.39
N ALA A 10 -2.66 4.48 -8.08
CA ALA A 10 -2.55 5.34 -9.27
C ALA A 10 -1.87 6.70 -8.99
N LEU A 11 -2.02 7.22 -7.77
CA LEU A 11 -1.43 8.47 -7.31
C LEU A 11 -0.53 8.23 -6.09
N LEU A 12 0.73 8.64 -6.20
CA LEU A 12 1.72 8.57 -5.14
C LEU A 12 2.40 9.94 -5.02
N GLU A 13 1.99 10.70 -4.00
CA GLU A 13 2.45 12.07 -3.76
C GLU A 13 2.82 12.25 -2.29
N PRO A 14 3.68 13.23 -1.94
CA PRO A 14 3.88 13.61 -0.54
C PRO A 14 2.56 14.04 0.09
N GLY A 15 2.31 13.70 1.34
CA GLY A 15 0.99 13.95 1.95
C GLY A 15 0.99 14.00 3.47
N GLU A 16 -0.01 13.39 4.07
CA GLU A 16 -0.09 13.20 5.52
C GLU A 16 0.33 11.78 5.87
N HIS A 17 1.05 11.63 6.98
CA HIS A 17 1.31 10.34 7.59
C HIS A 17 0.13 9.98 8.50
N THR A 18 -0.80 9.20 7.97
CA THR A 18 -2.03 8.84 8.68
C THR A 18 -1.89 7.52 9.46
N GLY A 19 -1.00 6.63 9.02
CA GLY A 19 -0.91 5.25 9.48
C GLY A 19 -2.16 4.43 9.19
N ARG A 20 -3.04 4.90 8.30
CA ARG A 20 -4.33 4.28 7.99
C ARG A 20 -4.49 4.13 6.49
N TYR A 21 -4.38 2.89 6.04
CA TYR A 21 -4.57 2.52 4.65
C TYR A 21 -5.23 1.14 4.58
N ARG A 22 -5.82 0.82 3.43
CA ARG A 22 -6.40 -0.49 3.13
C ARG A 22 -5.37 -1.32 2.36
N LEU A 23 -5.26 -2.60 2.71
CA LEU A 23 -4.49 -3.58 1.96
C LEU A 23 -5.37 -4.20 0.87
N GLY A 24 -4.82 -4.30 -0.33
CA GLY A 24 -5.44 -4.92 -1.49
C GLY A 24 -4.49 -5.91 -2.15
N SER A 25 -5.03 -6.82 -2.96
CA SER A 25 -4.21 -7.78 -3.71
C SER A 25 -4.01 -7.30 -5.14
N ASP A 26 -4.78 -7.84 -6.10
CA ASP A 26 -4.69 -7.47 -7.52
C ASP A 26 -5.63 -6.34 -7.93
N GLU A 27 -6.64 -6.05 -7.11
CA GLU A 27 -7.68 -5.07 -7.41
C GLU A 27 -7.20 -3.64 -7.11
N LEU A 28 -7.58 -2.71 -7.97
CA LEU A 28 -7.34 -1.29 -7.73
C LEU A 28 -8.22 -0.85 -6.55
N LEU A 29 -7.57 -0.49 -5.44
CA LEU A 29 -8.27 0.13 -4.33
C LEU A 29 -8.58 1.58 -4.69
N VAL A 30 -9.88 1.90 -4.68
CA VAL A 30 -10.38 3.26 -4.85
C VAL A 30 -11.18 3.66 -3.62
N ASP A 31 -11.11 4.95 -3.27
CA ASP A 31 -11.98 5.57 -2.28
C ASP A 31 -13.40 5.78 -2.84
N ALA A 32 -14.28 6.39 -2.04
CA ALA A 32 -15.66 6.68 -2.43
C ALA A 32 -15.77 7.69 -3.60
N GLU A 33 -14.72 8.47 -3.84
CA GLU A 33 -14.63 9.46 -4.91
C GLU A 33 -13.98 8.86 -6.19
N GLY A 34 -13.54 7.61 -6.14
CA GLY A 34 -12.90 6.92 -7.25
C GLY A 34 -11.38 7.15 -7.34
N ASN A 35 -10.77 7.77 -6.32
CA ASN A 35 -9.34 8.01 -6.31
C ASN A 35 -8.59 6.79 -5.76
N SER A 36 -7.52 6.41 -6.44
CA SER A 36 -6.56 5.43 -5.95
C SER A 36 -5.29 6.17 -5.57
N MET A 37 -5.15 6.48 -4.29
CA MET A 37 -4.06 7.33 -3.78
C MET A 37 -3.50 6.77 -2.46
N ILE A 38 -2.19 6.96 -2.27
CA ILE A 38 -1.56 6.91 -0.95
C ILE A 38 -0.45 7.95 -0.87
N SER A 39 -0.17 8.47 0.33
CA SER A 39 0.99 9.32 0.56
C SER A 39 2.30 8.50 0.51
N MET A 40 3.41 9.16 0.17
CA MET A 40 4.74 8.54 0.24
C MET A 40 5.07 8.07 1.67
N GLU A 41 4.65 8.83 2.67
CA GLU A 41 4.84 8.51 4.08
C GLU A 41 4.09 7.24 4.48
N ASP A 42 2.81 7.11 4.14
CA ASP A 42 2.03 5.90 4.45
C ASP A 42 2.49 4.68 3.63
N LEU A 43 2.95 4.89 2.39
CA LEU A 43 3.58 3.82 1.60
C LEU A 43 4.85 3.29 2.27
N ALA A 44 5.68 4.18 2.83
CA ALA A 44 6.90 3.78 3.55
C ALA A 44 6.57 2.99 4.82
N VAL A 45 5.49 3.35 5.53
CA VAL A 45 4.98 2.58 6.67
C VAL A 45 4.53 1.20 6.23
N ALA A 46 3.74 1.08 5.15
CA ALA A 46 3.30 -0.22 4.64
C ALA A 46 4.46 -1.14 4.25
N LEU A 47 5.55 -0.59 3.71
CA LEU A 47 6.77 -1.35 3.43
C LEU A 47 7.48 -1.81 4.71
N LEU A 48 7.50 -0.97 5.74
CA LEU A 48 8.12 -1.30 7.02
C LEU A 48 7.30 -2.37 7.76
N ASP A 49 5.98 -2.23 7.80
CA ASP A 49 5.07 -3.20 8.41
C ASP A 49 5.23 -4.59 7.78
N GLU A 50 5.28 -4.68 6.45
CA GLU A 50 5.53 -5.95 5.74
C GLU A 50 6.94 -6.51 5.99
N ALA A 51 7.94 -5.66 6.23
CA ALA A 51 9.29 -6.10 6.54
C ALA A 51 9.42 -6.63 7.99
N GLU A 52 8.73 -6.02 8.95
CA GLU A 52 8.72 -6.42 10.36
C GLU A 52 7.81 -7.63 10.61
N GLN A 53 6.64 -7.66 9.97
CA GLN A 53 5.63 -8.70 10.10
C GLN A 53 5.16 -9.13 8.70
N PRO A 54 5.90 -10.03 8.02
CA PRO A 54 5.58 -10.41 6.65
C PRO A 54 4.27 -11.18 6.56
N GLU A 55 3.23 -10.52 6.06
CA GLU A 55 1.92 -11.13 5.80
C GLU A 55 1.79 -11.61 4.35
N HIS A 56 2.58 -11.03 3.43
CA HIS A 56 2.51 -11.29 1.99
C HIS A 56 3.69 -12.14 1.52
N GLN A 57 3.46 -13.43 1.31
CA GLN A 57 4.49 -14.35 0.81
C GLN A 57 4.30 -14.70 -0.66
N ARG A 58 5.27 -14.33 -1.49
CA ARG A 58 5.31 -14.61 -2.94
C ARG A 58 4.10 -14.07 -3.68
N THR A 59 3.59 -12.92 -3.22
CA THR A 59 2.43 -12.26 -3.82
C THR A 59 2.72 -10.80 -4.07
N ARG A 60 1.97 -10.23 -5.01
CA ARG A 60 1.78 -8.80 -5.13
C ARG A 60 0.65 -8.37 -4.18
N PHE A 61 0.78 -7.16 -3.66
CA PHE A 61 -0.26 -6.46 -2.92
C PHE A 61 -0.19 -4.96 -3.23
N THR A 62 -1.19 -4.21 -2.79
CA THR A 62 -1.28 -2.76 -2.95
C THR A 62 -1.83 -2.13 -1.68
N VAL A 63 -1.61 -0.83 -1.53
CA VAL A 63 -2.16 -0.03 -0.44
C VAL A 63 -2.75 1.25 -0.98
N ALA A 64 -3.92 1.65 -0.47
CA ALA A 64 -4.56 2.93 -0.77
C ALA A 64 -5.48 3.34 0.37
N TYR A 65 -5.90 4.61 0.38
CA TYR A 65 -6.95 5.09 1.30
C TYR A 65 -8.31 4.47 1.01
#